data_AF-A0A930T1G4-F1
#
_entry.id   AF-A0A930T1G4-F1
#
_cell.length_a   1.000
_cell.length_b   1.000
_cell.length_c   1.000
_cell.angle_alpha   90.00
_cell.angle_beta   90.00
_cell.angle_gamma   90.00
#
_symmetry.space_group_name_H-M   'P 1'
#
loop_
_entity.id
_entity.type
_entity.pdbx_description
1 polymer ?
#
loop_
_entity_poly.entity_id
_entity_poly.type
_entity_poly.pdbx_seq_one_letter_code
_entity_poly.pdbx_strand_id
1 'polypeptide(L)'
;MPLYNQSNRQELDINLPYVSALALVFTLVIYLLLLPVRNSYLGVLFIDRGITQYVVVFLACFVIATTLNKYSKIEAEFKSLKQIQIPENISFDNYKSAQLKHLSEYFTQSPTLVKNRLGRVLLAYINSGSRKASSELALDDSSFYLTASESSYSFPRILVWAIPLLGFVGTVLGISSAVNGFSGFLEGSSEVEQIKEGIGTVTSGLAVAFDTTLLALLLSIIVMIPLVLIERRESQLLLRVDLFINDQLLPKFSEKETNNLLNTESLKSTIDEAIKTSLPSKDELIKPIEEAMPSPEDLIKPAEIYAKEVAQNLLKGYFEQFNTIQQQESVLIESIREINQGILTDREKFIQSYVEQQKFYNSLVNDMRDILALVNQQSQVSNDNFLTASEGVKNELSQVAILLENRLNSLEKSAEKFAQLSQFQDSLDRLIVSLKGAGEMEQTLINIKEEIALLAPVMKDLSKPRVIRLVEQIES
;
A
#
# COMPACT_ATOMS: atom_id res chain seq x y z
N MET A 1 -15.71 -12.55 -34.99
CA MET A 1 -15.51 -11.84 -33.71
C MET A 1 -16.37 -12.52 -32.66
N PRO A 2 -15.80 -13.29 -31.71
CA PRO A 2 -16.54 -13.67 -30.52
C PRO A 2 -15.80 -13.24 -29.24
N LEU A 3 -16.47 -12.36 -28.49
CA LEU A 3 -16.54 -12.28 -27.04
C LEU A 3 -15.23 -12.41 -26.26
N TYR A 4 -14.48 -11.31 -26.24
CA TYR A 4 -13.51 -10.98 -25.19
C TYR A 4 -14.29 -10.71 -23.90
N ASN A 5 -14.66 -11.77 -23.17
CA ASN A 5 -15.10 -11.59 -21.80
C ASN A 5 -13.86 -11.12 -21.05
N GLN A 6 -13.83 -9.84 -20.68
CA GLN A 6 -12.80 -9.25 -19.85
C GLN A 6 -12.59 -10.20 -18.66
N SER A 7 -11.44 -10.87 -18.58
CA SER A 7 -11.09 -11.66 -17.40
C SER A 7 -10.86 -10.67 -16.27
N ASN A 8 -11.95 -10.27 -15.62
CA ASN A 8 -11.92 -9.27 -14.57
C ASN A 8 -11.05 -9.80 -13.44
N ARG A 9 -10.31 -8.92 -12.76
CA ARG A 9 -9.47 -9.32 -11.64
C ARG A 9 -10.37 -9.95 -10.57
N GLN A 10 -10.06 -11.17 -10.14
CA GLN A 10 -10.87 -11.87 -9.15
C GLN A 10 -10.24 -11.70 -7.78
N GLU A 11 -10.83 -10.81 -6.98
CA GLU A 11 -10.37 -10.50 -5.63
C GLU A 11 -10.92 -11.50 -4.62
N LEU A 12 -10.16 -11.77 -3.55
CA LEU A 12 -10.63 -12.56 -2.41
C LEU A 12 -11.48 -11.71 -1.47
N ASP A 13 -12.44 -10.98 -2.05
CA ASP A 13 -13.19 -9.98 -1.32
C ASP A 13 -14.12 -10.55 -0.25
N ILE A 14 -14.42 -9.70 0.72
CA ILE A 14 -15.40 -9.99 1.74
C ILE A 14 -16.77 -9.62 1.19
N ASN A 15 -17.63 -10.63 0.98
CA ASN A 15 -19.02 -10.38 0.64
C ASN A 15 -19.74 -9.87 1.91
N LEU A 16 -19.78 -8.54 2.05
CA LEU A 16 -20.26 -7.86 3.24
C LEU A 16 -21.68 -8.30 3.66
N PRO A 17 -22.70 -8.37 2.79
CA PRO A 17 -24.04 -8.79 3.22
C PRO A 17 -24.08 -10.24 3.69
N TYR A 18 -23.34 -11.14 3.03
CA TYR A 18 -23.24 -12.55 3.47
C TYR A 18 -22.57 -12.66 4.84
N VAL A 19 -21.46 -11.96 5.05
CA VAL A 19 -20.74 -11.95 6.32
C VAL A 19 -21.59 -11.34 7.44
N SER A 20 -22.29 -10.24 7.18
CA SER A 20 -23.20 -9.61 8.14
C SER A 20 -24.32 -10.58 8.57
N ALA A 21 -24.90 -11.31 7.62
CA ALA A 21 -25.91 -12.32 7.94
C ALA A 21 -25.33 -13.47 8.77
N LEU A 22 -24.15 -13.96 8.42
CA LEU A 22 -23.46 -15.00 9.20
C LEU A 22 -23.13 -14.54 10.62
N ALA A 23 -22.67 -13.28 10.77
CA ALA A 23 -22.37 -12.67 12.06
C ALA A 23 -23.61 -12.57 12.95
N LEU A 24 -24.76 -12.18 12.38
CA LEU A 24 -26.04 -12.16 13.09
C LEU A 24 -26.44 -13.57 13.55
N VAL A 25 -26.31 -14.58 12.67
CA VAL A 25 -26.60 -15.97 13.02
C VAL A 25 -25.71 -16.46 14.16
N PHE A 26 -24.40 -16.22 14.10
CA PHE A 26 -23.49 -16.59 15.19
C PHE A 26 -23.83 -15.89 16.50
N THR A 27 -24.16 -14.60 16.44
CA THR A 27 -24.58 -13.83 17.62
C THR A 27 -25.83 -14.45 18.24
N LEU A 28 -26.86 -14.74 17.43
CA LEU A 28 -28.10 -15.37 17.89
C LEU A 28 -27.85 -16.76 18.47
N VAL A 29 -27.01 -17.57 17.84
CA VAL A 29 -26.65 -18.92 18.33
C VAL A 29 -25.94 -18.83 19.69
N ILE A 30 -24.99 -17.91 19.86
CA ILE A 30 -24.30 -17.70 21.14
C ILE A 30 -25.30 -17.34 22.23
N TYR A 31 -26.20 -16.39 21.97
CA TYR A 31 -27.20 -15.99 22.97
C TYR A 31 -28.22 -17.10 23.27
N LEU A 32 -28.63 -17.88 22.27
CA LEU A 32 -29.51 -19.03 22.46
C LEU A 32 -28.85 -20.12 23.32
N LEU A 33 -27.56 -20.37 23.12
CA LEU A 33 -26.77 -21.30 23.96
C LEU A 33 -26.54 -20.78 25.38
N LEU A 34 -26.54 -19.45 25.58
CA LEU A 34 -26.38 -18.84 26.91
C LEU A 34 -27.69 -18.79 27.72
N LEU A 35 -28.87 -18.86 27.09
CA LEU A 35 -30.17 -18.89 27.77
C LEU A 35 -30.30 -19.97 28.86
N PRO A 36 -29.96 -21.26 28.65
CA PRO A 36 -30.08 -22.29 29.69
C PRO A 36 -29.13 -22.06 30.87
N VAL A 37 -28.05 -21.29 30.67
CA VAL A 37 -27.04 -20.97 31.69
C VAL A 37 -27.10 -19.51 32.13
N ARG A 38 -28.25 -18.83 31.94
CA ARG A 38 -28.42 -17.40 32.28
C ARG A 38 -28.02 -17.07 33.72
N ASN A 39 -28.33 -17.95 34.67
CA ASN A 39 -28.03 -17.76 36.09
C ASN A 39 -26.55 -18.03 36.45
N SER A 40 -25.75 -18.55 35.51
CA SER A 40 -24.31 -18.72 35.71
C SER A 40 -23.59 -17.37 35.59
N TYR A 41 -22.36 -17.28 36.10
CA TYR A 41 -21.52 -16.09 35.93
C TYR A 41 -21.39 -15.68 34.46
N LEU A 42 -21.24 -16.64 33.53
CA LEU A 42 -21.17 -16.36 32.09
C LEU A 42 -22.50 -15.83 31.52
N GLY A 43 -23.63 -16.35 31.97
CA GLY A 43 -24.94 -15.87 31.54
C GLY A 43 -25.16 -14.41 31.94
N VAL A 44 -24.91 -14.10 33.22
CA VAL A 44 -24.98 -12.73 33.74
C VAL A 44 -23.97 -11.83 33.03
N LEU A 45 -22.75 -12.32 32.82
CA LEU A 45 -21.68 -11.59 32.13
C LEU A 45 -22.02 -11.26 30.68
N PHE A 46 -22.81 -12.05 29.96
CA PHE A 46 -23.09 -11.75 28.53
C PHE A 46 -24.45 -11.09 28.30
N ILE A 47 -25.41 -11.30 29.20
CA ILE A 47 -26.81 -10.89 29.03
C ILE A 47 -27.16 -9.66 29.89
N ASP A 48 -26.70 -9.62 31.14
CA ASP A 48 -27.27 -8.71 32.14
C ASP A 48 -26.39 -7.48 32.48
N ARG A 49 -25.20 -7.28 31.85
CA ARG A 49 -24.33 -6.10 32.12
C ARG A 49 -24.48 -4.93 31.12
N GLY A 50 -25.43 -4.99 30.19
CA GLY A 50 -25.86 -3.83 29.37
C GLY A 50 -25.60 -3.93 27.87
N ILE A 51 -25.96 -2.85 27.16
CA ILE A 51 -25.99 -2.81 25.68
C ILE A 51 -24.61 -3.03 25.05
N THR A 52 -23.55 -2.52 25.70
CA THR A 52 -22.17 -2.61 25.20
C THR A 52 -21.72 -4.05 24.97
N GLN A 53 -22.21 -5.01 25.75
CA GLN A 53 -21.86 -6.42 25.61
C GLN A 53 -22.46 -7.05 24.36
N TYR A 54 -23.73 -6.76 24.07
CA TYR A 54 -24.37 -7.21 22.84
C TYR A 54 -23.63 -6.70 21.60
N VAL A 55 -23.20 -5.43 21.63
CA VAL A 55 -22.41 -4.84 20.54
C VAL A 55 -21.04 -5.51 20.42
N VAL A 56 -20.31 -5.69 21.54
CA VAL A 56 -19.00 -6.33 21.55
C VAL A 56 -19.05 -7.77 21.05
N VAL A 57 -20.04 -8.56 21.49
CA VAL A 57 -20.24 -9.94 21.03
C VAL A 57 -20.57 -9.97 19.54
N PHE A 58 -21.42 -9.07 19.07
CA PHE A 58 -21.74 -8.95 17.65
C PHE A 58 -20.49 -8.61 16.82
N LEU A 59 -19.67 -7.64 17.24
CA LEU A 59 -18.43 -7.30 16.54
C LEU A 59 -17.45 -8.47 16.53
N ALA A 60 -17.32 -9.20 17.65
CA ALA A 60 -16.50 -10.40 17.70
C ALA A 60 -17.01 -11.48 16.74
N CYS A 61 -18.32 -11.73 16.69
CA CYS A 61 -18.94 -12.65 15.73
C CYS A 61 -18.73 -12.21 14.28
N PHE A 62 -18.73 -10.91 14.02
CA PHE A 62 -18.44 -10.36 12.71
C PHE A 62 -17.01 -10.67 12.27
N VAL A 63 -16.03 -10.45 13.15
CA VAL A 63 -14.62 -10.78 12.86
C VAL A 63 -14.44 -12.30 12.70
N ILE A 64 -15.14 -13.12 13.47
CA ILE A 64 -15.11 -14.59 13.29
C ILE A 64 -15.69 -14.96 11.93
N ALA A 65 -16.83 -14.37 11.54
CA ALA A 65 -17.48 -14.61 10.27
C ALA A 65 -16.59 -14.24 9.07
N THR A 66 -15.94 -13.07 9.11
CA THR A 66 -14.98 -12.65 8.08
C THR A 66 -13.81 -13.61 8.00
N THR A 67 -13.24 -14.00 9.14
CA THR A 67 -12.09 -14.90 9.25
C THR A 67 -12.41 -16.28 8.68
N LEU A 68 -13.57 -16.87 9.02
CA LEU A 68 -13.98 -18.18 8.50
C LEU A 68 -14.27 -18.16 7.00
N ASN A 69 -14.89 -17.08 6.50
CA ASN A 69 -15.13 -16.89 5.08
C ASN A 69 -13.80 -16.78 4.31
N LYS A 70 -12.87 -15.95 4.78
CA LYS A 70 -11.53 -15.82 4.18
C LYS A 70 -10.76 -17.14 4.23
N TYR A 71 -10.77 -17.83 5.38
CA TYR A 71 -10.13 -19.14 5.52
C TYR A 71 -10.61 -20.15 4.47
N SER A 72 -11.92 -20.25 4.29
CA SER A 72 -12.52 -21.19 3.33
C SER A 72 -12.10 -20.88 1.89
N LYS A 73 -12.07 -19.60 1.50
CA LYS A 73 -11.63 -19.16 0.16
C LYS A 73 -10.13 -19.43 -0.04
N ILE A 74 -9.28 -19.03 0.90
CA ILE A 74 -7.83 -19.20 0.83
C ILE A 74 -7.45 -20.68 0.75
N GLU A 75 -8.12 -21.54 1.53
CA GLU A 75 -7.86 -22.98 1.50
C GLU A 75 -8.28 -23.61 0.15
N ALA A 76 -9.39 -23.14 -0.44
CA ALA A 76 -9.79 -23.56 -1.79
C ALA A 76 -8.76 -23.15 -2.85
N GLU A 77 -8.22 -21.94 -2.77
CA GLU A 77 -7.16 -21.46 -3.66
C GLU A 77 -5.84 -22.20 -3.47
N PHE A 78 -5.44 -22.50 -2.22
CA PHE A 78 -4.25 -23.33 -1.97
C PHE A 78 -4.38 -24.73 -2.57
N LYS A 79 -5.57 -25.34 -2.48
CA LYS A 79 -5.85 -26.63 -3.12
C LYS A 79 -5.80 -26.52 -4.64
N SER A 80 -6.38 -25.46 -5.20
CA SER A 80 -6.31 -25.15 -6.64
C SER A 80 -4.85 -25.06 -7.10
N LEU A 81 -4.02 -24.26 -6.42
CA LEU A 81 -2.60 -24.09 -6.75
C LEU A 81 -1.83 -25.41 -6.74
N LYS A 82 -2.07 -26.29 -5.77
CA LYS A 82 -1.42 -27.61 -5.68
C LYS A 82 -1.82 -28.57 -6.80
N GLN A 83 -3.03 -28.42 -7.34
CA GLN A 83 -3.55 -29.29 -8.40
C GLN A 83 -3.14 -28.81 -9.79
N ILE A 84 -2.71 -27.55 -9.93
CA ILE A 84 -2.27 -27.02 -11.21
C ILE A 84 -0.93 -27.65 -11.58
N GLN A 85 -0.92 -28.32 -12.73
CA GLN A 85 0.28 -28.82 -13.38
C GLN A 85 0.31 -28.22 -14.79
N ILE A 86 1.46 -27.70 -15.19
CA ILE A 86 1.72 -27.29 -16.57
C ILE A 86 2.19 -28.55 -17.30
N PRO A 87 1.43 -29.09 -18.27
CA PRO A 87 1.85 -30.29 -18.99
C PRO A 87 3.20 -30.07 -19.67
N GLU A 88 4.18 -30.96 -19.42
CA GLU A 88 5.54 -30.84 -19.95
C GLU A 88 5.59 -30.99 -21.48
N ASN A 89 4.55 -31.57 -22.08
CA ASN A 89 4.46 -31.86 -23.51
C ASN A 89 3.94 -30.70 -24.37
N ILE A 90 3.58 -29.55 -23.77
CA ILE A 90 3.16 -28.37 -24.52
C ILE A 90 4.40 -27.56 -24.91
N SER A 91 4.65 -27.42 -26.22
CA SER A 91 5.68 -26.50 -26.72
C SER A 91 5.17 -25.06 -26.64
N PHE A 92 5.99 -24.21 -26.03
CA PHE A 92 5.74 -22.77 -25.91
C PHE A 92 6.39 -21.97 -27.05
N ASP A 93 7.07 -22.64 -28.00
CA ASP A 93 7.79 -22.00 -29.10
C ASP A 93 6.85 -21.30 -30.09
N ASN A 94 5.68 -21.89 -30.31
CA ASN A 94 4.63 -21.27 -31.09
C ASN A 94 3.58 -20.65 -30.15
N TYR A 95 3.78 -19.40 -29.78
CA TYR A 95 2.89 -18.63 -28.90
C TYR A 95 1.42 -18.52 -29.41
N LYS A 96 1.14 -18.83 -30.69
CA LYS A 96 -0.21 -18.89 -31.27
C LYS A 96 -0.75 -20.31 -31.44
N SER A 97 -0.14 -21.32 -30.81
CA SER A 97 -0.60 -22.71 -30.92
C SER A 97 -2.00 -22.87 -30.34
N ALA A 98 -2.80 -23.76 -30.96
CA ALA A 98 -4.12 -24.10 -30.43
C ALA A 98 -4.05 -24.71 -29.02
N GLN A 99 -2.94 -25.40 -28.70
CA GLN A 99 -2.69 -26.00 -27.39
C GLN A 99 -2.54 -24.94 -26.29
N LEU A 100 -1.76 -23.87 -26.53
CA LEU A 100 -1.64 -22.75 -25.59
C LEU A 100 -2.96 -22.01 -25.39
N LYS A 101 -3.72 -21.84 -26.47
CA LYS A 101 -5.05 -21.22 -26.39
C LYS A 101 -6.01 -22.06 -25.54
N HIS A 102 -6.06 -23.38 -25.73
CA HIS A 102 -6.86 -24.27 -24.90
C HIS A 102 -6.41 -24.27 -23.43
N LEU A 103 -5.11 -24.19 -23.16
CA LEU A 103 -4.58 -24.08 -21.80
C LEU A 103 -5.02 -22.74 -21.14
N SER A 104 -4.95 -21.63 -21.88
CA SER A 104 -5.44 -20.32 -21.42
C SER A 104 -6.95 -20.33 -21.17
N GLU A 105 -7.73 -20.97 -22.05
CA GLU A 105 -9.17 -21.15 -21.86
C GLU A 105 -9.49 -21.98 -20.61
N TYR A 106 -8.76 -23.08 -20.37
CA TYR A 106 -8.90 -23.89 -19.15
C TYR A 106 -8.69 -23.06 -17.87
N PHE A 107 -7.66 -22.20 -17.87
CA PHE A 107 -7.38 -21.32 -16.75
C PHE A 107 -8.40 -20.19 -16.59
N THR A 108 -8.88 -19.62 -17.69
CA THR A 108 -9.81 -18.48 -17.70
C THR A 108 -11.26 -18.88 -17.40
N GLN A 109 -11.65 -20.13 -17.68
CA GLN A 109 -12.99 -20.64 -17.39
C GLN A 109 -13.22 -20.95 -15.90
N SER A 110 -12.16 -21.03 -15.10
CA SER A 110 -12.28 -21.34 -13.67
C SER A 110 -12.44 -20.06 -12.83
N PRO A 111 -13.35 -20.03 -11.85
CA PRO A 111 -13.64 -18.84 -11.04
C PRO A 111 -12.64 -18.62 -9.88
N THR A 112 -11.45 -19.22 -9.94
CA THR A 112 -10.45 -19.16 -8.87
C THR A 112 -9.39 -18.11 -9.18
N LEU A 113 -8.98 -17.34 -8.17
CA LEU A 113 -7.96 -16.29 -8.30
C LEU A 113 -6.68 -16.81 -8.97
N VAL A 114 -6.19 -17.98 -8.51
CA VAL A 114 -4.92 -18.55 -9.01
C VAL A 114 -4.99 -18.83 -10.51
N LYS A 115 -6.03 -19.55 -10.96
CA LYS A 115 -6.18 -19.92 -12.37
C LYS A 115 -6.45 -18.70 -13.24
N ASN A 116 -7.28 -17.75 -12.80
CA ASN A 116 -7.54 -16.52 -13.54
C ASN A 116 -6.23 -15.74 -13.78
N ARG A 117 -5.38 -15.61 -12.74
CA ARG A 117 -4.09 -14.94 -12.86
C ARG A 117 -3.14 -15.64 -13.83
N LEU A 118 -3.04 -16.97 -13.77
CA LEU A 118 -2.26 -17.76 -14.73
C LEU A 118 -2.79 -17.61 -16.16
N GLY A 119 -4.11 -17.63 -16.32
CA GLY A 119 -4.79 -17.44 -17.61
C GLY A 119 -4.47 -16.09 -18.22
N ARG A 120 -4.46 -15.02 -17.41
CA ARG A 120 -4.12 -13.65 -17.85
C ARG A 120 -2.65 -13.50 -18.26
N VAL A 121 -1.72 -14.02 -17.47
CA VAL A 121 -0.29 -14.01 -17.82
C VAL A 121 -0.04 -14.81 -19.11
N LEU A 122 -0.71 -15.97 -19.27
CA LEU A 122 -0.61 -16.78 -20.47
C LEU A 122 -1.24 -16.09 -21.69
N LEU A 123 -2.37 -15.40 -21.50
CA LEU A 123 -3.05 -14.66 -22.57
C LEU A 123 -2.21 -13.46 -23.03
N ALA A 124 -1.51 -12.78 -22.11
CA ALA A 124 -0.53 -11.75 -22.46
C ALA A 124 0.60 -12.30 -23.30
N TYR A 125 1.09 -13.51 -23.00
CA TYR A 125 2.08 -14.19 -23.82
C TYR A 125 1.54 -14.54 -25.22
N ILE A 126 0.34 -15.13 -25.30
CA ILE A 126 -0.31 -15.49 -26.57
C ILE A 126 -0.53 -14.27 -27.47
N ASN A 127 -0.86 -13.12 -26.89
CA ASN A 127 -1.12 -11.90 -27.65
C ASN A 127 0.17 -11.16 -28.06
N SER A 128 1.17 -11.11 -27.18
CA SER A 128 2.40 -10.33 -27.41
C SER A 128 3.53 -11.13 -28.05
N GLY A 129 3.57 -12.45 -27.84
CA GLY A 129 4.73 -13.30 -28.14
C GLY A 129 5.99 -12.91 -27.36
N SER A 130 5.86 -12.13 -26.27
CA SER A 130 6.97 -11.59 -25.50
C SER A 130 6.89 -12.06 -24.04
N ARG A 131 7.96 -12.73 -23.60
CA ARG A 131 8.15 -13.08 -22.18
C ARG A 131 8.18 -11.82 -21.31
N LYS A 132 8.84 -10.76 -21.78
CA LYS A 132 8.95 -9.48 -21.06
C LYS A 132 7.57 -8.86 -20.77
N ALA A 133 6.71 -8.75 -21.79
CA ALA A 133 5.37 -8.19 -21.62
C ALA A 133 4.51 -9.01 -20.62
N SER A 134 4.68 -10.33 -20.62
CA SER A 134 3.98 -11.22 -19.68
C SER A 134 4.50 -11.09 -18.25
N SER A 135 5.82 -10.87 -18.09
CA SER A 135 6.45 -10.61 -16.79
C SER A 135 6.01 -9.28 -16.19
N GLU A 136 5.91 -8.22 -17.00
CA GLU A 136 5.42 -6.91 -16.57
C GLU A 136 3.97 -7.01 -16.08
N LEU A 137 3.10 -7.71 -16.83
CA LEU A 137 1.73 -7.97 -16.38
C LEU A 137 1.67 -8.79 -15.08
N ALA A 138 2.52 -9.80 -14.93
CA ALA A 138 2.57 -10.62 -13.72
C ALA A 138 2.93 -9.80 -12.48
N LEU A 139 3.83 -8.82 -12.62
CA LEU A 139 4.22 -7.87 -11.58
C LEU A 139 3.08 -6.89 -11.24
N ASP A 140 2.42 -6.32 -12.26
CA ASP A 140 1.25 -5.45 -12.06
C ASP A 140 0.08 -6.19 -11.37
N ASP A 141 -0.13 -7.45 -11.72
CA ASP A 141 -1.10 -8.28 -11.02
C ASP A 141 -0.69 -8.55 -9.56
N SER A 142 0.59 -8.78 -9.28
CA SER A 142 1.07 -9.01 -7.91
C SER A 142 0.77 -7.80 -7.02
N SER A 143 1.15 -6.59 -7.46
CA SER A 143 0.90 -5.36 -6.71
C SER A 143 -0.60 -5.13 -6.49
N PHE A 144 -1.42 -5.33 -7.52
CA PHE A 144 -2.87 -5.21 -7.41
C PHE A 144 -3.46 -6.15 -6.35
N TYR A 145 -3.13 -7.44 -6.39
CA TYR A 145 -3.70 -8.42 -5.44
C TYR A 145 -3.21 -8.20 -4.00
N LEU A 146 -2.00 -7.68 -3.81
CA LEU A 146 -1.51 -7.27 -2.50
C LEU A 146 -2.33 -6.10 -1.95
N THR A 147 -2.54 -5.04 -2.74
CA THR A 147 -3.36 -3.89 -2.33
C THR A 147 -4.82 -4.28 -2.07
N ALA A 148 -5.40 -5.13 -2.92
CA ALA A 148 -6.76 -5.64 -2.73
C ALA A 148 -6.88 -6.47 -1.43
N SER A 149 -5.89 -7.34 -1.16
CA SER A 149 -5.82 -8.09 0.09
C SER A 149 -5.78 -7.15 1.31
N GLU A 150 -4.88 -6.17 1.32
CA GLU A 150 -4.78 -5.18 2.41
C GLU A 150 -6.09 -4.41 2.62
N SER A 151 -6.71 -3.95 1.55
CA SER A 151 -8.00 -3.28 1.57
C SER A 151 -9.08 -4.16 2.21
N SER A 152 -9.14 -5.44 1.84
CA SER A 152 -10.14 -6.38 2.35
C SER A 152 -10.04 -6.64 3.87
N TYR A 153 -8.84 -6.53 4.47
CA TYR A 153 -8.62 -6.69 5.91
C TYR A 153 -8.78 -5.40 6.73
N SER A 154 -8.87 -4.24 6.07
CA SER A 154 -9.00 -2.94 6.74
C SER A 154 -10.22 -2.88 7.67
N PHE A 155 -11.40 -3.29 7.19
CA PHE A 155 -12.63 -3.24 7.96
C PHE A 155 -12.64 -4.20 9.16
N PRO A 156 -12.31 -5.51 9.03
CA PRO A 156 -12.14 -6.39 10.18
C PRO A 156 -11.15 -5.87 11.23
N ARG A 157 -10.04 -5.24 10.80
CA ARG A 157 -9.03 -4.66 11.71
C ARG A 157 -9.60 -3.52 12.54
N ILE A 158 -10.40 -2.65 11.92
CA ILE A 158 -11.12 -1.58 12.63
C ILE A 158 -12.07 -2.17 13.68
N LEU A 159 -12.78 -3.25 13.36
CA LEU A 159 -13.67 -3.90 14.32
C LEU A 159 -12.91 -4.50 15.52
N VAL A 160 -11.77 -5.16 15.28
CA VAL A 160 -10.92 -5.69 16.36
C VAL A 160 -10.43 -4.56 17.28
N TRP A 161 -10.08 -3.41 16.71
CA TRP A 161 -9.68 -2.21 17.46
C TRP A 161 -10.85 -1.56 18.22
N ALA A 162 -12.06 -1.60 17.67
CA ALA A 162 -13.25 -1.05 18.30
C ALA A 162 -13.72 -1.84 19.54
N ILE A 163 -13.49 -3.17 19.58
CA ILE A 163 -13.95 -4.03 20.67
C ILE A 163 -13.41 -3.56 22.05
N PRO A 164 -12.10 -3.36 22.28
CA PRO A 164 -11.57 -2.84 23.55
C PRO A 164 -12.11 -1.45 23.92
N LEU A 165 -12.28 -0.57 22.92
CA LEU A 165 -12.81 0.77 23.13
C LEU A 165 -14.26 0.73 23.62
N LEU A 166 -15.09 -0.14 23.06
CA LEU A 166 -16.45 -0.36 23.55
C LEU A 166 -16.47 -0.96 24.95
N GLY A 167 -15.51 -1.81 25.28
CA GLY A 167 -15.27 -2.28 26.65
C GLY A 167 -15.02 -1.12 27.62
N PHE A 168 -14.07 -0.24 27.26
CA PHE A 168 -13.75 0.96 28.04
C PHE A 168 -14.96 1.88 28.19
N VAL A 169 -15.72 2.13 27.12
CA VAL A 169 -16.98 2.90 27.18
C VAL A 169 -17.97 2.22 28.14
N GLY A 170 -18.11 0.90 28.10
CA GLY A 170 -18.93 0.14 29.05
C GLY A 170 -18.51 0.36 30.50
N THR A 171 -17.21 0.39 30.77
CA THR A 171 -16.67 0.66 32.11
C THR A 171 -16.93 2.09 32.55
N VAL A 172 -16.75 3.09 31.68
CA VAL A 172 -17.05 4.50 32.00
C VAL A 172 -18.53 4.66 32.35
N LEU A 173 -19.43 4.03 31.58
CA LEU A 173 -20.87 4.05 31.86
C LEU A 173 -21.20 3.34 33.19
N GLY A 174 -20.59 2.17 33.44
CA GLY A 174 -20.81 1.42 34.68
C GLY A 174 -20.33 2.17 35.93
N ILE A 175 -19.14 2.77 35.87
CA ILE A 175 -18.58 3.59 36.96
C ILE A 175 -19.43 4.85 37.16
N SER A 176 -19.80 5.55 36.09
CA SER A 176 -20.64 6.74 36.17
C SER A 176 -21.99 6.45 36.83
N SER A 177 -22.64 5.34 36.44
CA SER A 177 -23.89 4.91 37.06
C SER A 177 -23.71 4.54 38.53
N ALA A 178 -22.62 3.88 38.90
CA ALA A 178 -22.31 3.50 40.27
C ALA A 178 -22.12 4.73 41.17
N VAL A 179 -21.32 5.70 40.72
CA VAL A 179 -21.05 6.94 41.46
C VAL A 179 -22.31 7.80 41.59
N ASN A 180 -23.11 7.94 40.52
CA ASN A 180 -24.35 8.70 40.58
C ASN A 180 -25.36 8.10 41.56
N GLY A 181 -25.45 6.75 41.61
CA GLY A 181 -26.27 6.06 42.59
C GLY A 181 -25.86 6.37 44.04
N PHE A 182 -24.55 6.43 44.30
CA PHE A 182 -24.01 6.75 45.63
C PHE A 182 -24.36 8.17 46.10
N SER A 183 -24.18 9.17 45.23
CA SER A 183 -24.45 10.58 45.57
C SER A 183 -25.91 10.77 46.00
N GLY A 184 -26.85 10.10 45.32
CA GLY A 184 -28.26 10.13 45.71
C GLY A 184 -28.54 9.52 47.08
N PHE A 185 -27.81 8.48 47.50
CA PHE A 185 -27.90 7.94 48.86
C PHE A 185 -27.37 8.92 49.90
N LEU A 186 -26.30 9.66 49.63
CA LEU A 186 -25.75 10.63 50.58
C LEU A 186 -26.67 11.84 50.82
N GLU A 187 -27.46 12.24 49.83
CA GLU A 187 -28.39 13.38 49.94
C GLU A 187 -29.68 13.03 50.72
N GLY A 188 -30.07 11.76 50.78
CA GLY A 188 -31.34 11.30 51.38
C GLY A 188 -31.24 10.66 52.77
N SER A 189 -30.04 10.32 53.25
CA SER A 189 -29.88 9.34 54.34
C SER A 189 -29.26 9.93 55.61
N SER A 190 -29.95 9.85 56.74
CA SER A 190 -29.39 10.15 58.08
C SER A 190 -28.93 8.90 58.85
N GLU A 191 -29.14 7.71 58.27
CA GLU A 191 -28.98 6.41 58.94
C GLU A 191 -27.81 5.60 58.34
N VAL A 192 -27.03 4.97 59.22
CA VAL A 192 -25.83 4.18 58.87
C VAL A 192 -26.16 2.96 58.00
N GLU A 193 -27.31 2.33 58.17
CA GLU A 193 -27.79 1.23 57.32
C GLU A 193 -27.89 1.61 55.83
N GLN A 194 -28.37 2.82 55.53
CA GLN A 194 -28.57 3.29 54.15
C GLN A 194 -27.22 3.57 53.46
N ILE A 195 -26.22 4.03 54.23
CA ILE A 195 -24.85 4.20 53.73
C ILE A 195 -24.21 2.84 53.38
N LYS A 196 -24.43 1.82 54.22
CA LYS A 196 -23.94 0.45 53.96
C LYS A 196 -24.54 -0.14 52.67
N GLU A 197 -25.83 0.10 52.43
CA GLU A 197 -26.50 -0.30 51.19
C GLU A 197 -25.98 0.46 49.96
N GLY A 198 -25.72 1.77 50.11
CA GLY A 198 -25.09 2.59 49.08
C GLY A 198 -23.71 2.06 48.67
N ILE A 199 -22.84 1.72 49.63
CA ILE A 199 -21.52 1.13 49.36
C ILE A 199 -21.63 -0.21 48.64
N GLY A 200 -22.58 -1.07 49.05
CA GLY A 200 -22.84 -2.35 48.38
C GLY A 200 -23.25 -2.17 46.91
N THR A 201 -24.12 -1.20 46.65
CA THR A 201 -24.59 -0.86 45.29
C THR A 201 -23.45 -0.34 44.42
N VAL A 202 -22.60 0.56 44.94
CA VAL A 202 -21.42 1.07 44.23
C VAL A 202 -20.44 -0.04 43.91
N THR A 203 -20.14 -0.90 44.89
CA THR A 203 -19.19 -1.99 44.73
C THR A 203 -19.66 -2.97 43.64
N SER A 204 -20.97 -3.26 43.62
CA SER A 204 -21.59 -4.08 42.57
C SER A 204 -21.51 -3.43 41.19
N GLY A 205 -21.82 -2.13 41.08
CA GLY A 205 -21.72 -1.37 39.83
C GLY A 205 -20.29 -1.26 39.29
N LEU A 206 -19.31 -1.15 40.18
CA LEU A 206 -17.89 -1.18 39.81
C LEU A 206 -17.46 -2.57 39.31
N ALA A 207 -17.95 -3.65 39.94
CA ALA A 207 -17.69 -5.02 39.49
C ALA A 207 -18.26 -5.28 38.08
N VAL A 208 -19.50 -4.82 37.82
CA VAL A 208 -20.13 -4.82 36.49
C VAL A 208 -19.24 -4.10 35.46
N ALA A 209 -18.72 -2.92 35.82
CA ALA A 209 -17.88 -2.12 34.95
C ALA A 209 -16.54 -2.80 34.61
N PHE A 210 -15.93 -3.52 35.55
CA PHE A 210 -14.73 -4.30 35.26
C PHE A 210 -15.02 -5.54 34.41
N ASP A 211 -16.11 -6.25 34.71
CA ASP A 211 -16.61 -7.40 33.93
C ASP A 211 -16.78 -7.04 32.45
N THR A 212 -17.34 -5.87 32.13
CA THR A 212 -17.56 -5.43 30.74
C THR A 212 -16.25 -5.23 29.96
N THR A 213 -15.22 -4.65 30.60
CA THR A 213 -13.90 -4.48 29.96
C THR A 213 -13.16 -5.80 29.84
N LEU A 214 -13.21 -6.63 30.88
CA LEU A 214 -12.57 -7.95 30.85
C LEU A 214 -13.08 -8.79 29.69
N LEU A 215 -14.41 -8.82 29.49
CA LEU A 215 -15.02 -9.54 28.39
C LEU A 215 -14.57 -9.01 27.02
N ALA A 216 -14.57 -7.68 26.85
CA ALA A 216 -14.16 -7.05 25.59
C ALA A 216 -12.69 -7.35 25.24
N LEU A 217 -11.78 -7.24 26.22
CA LEU A 217 -10.37 -7.56 26.02
C LEU A 217 -10.15 -9.04 25.68
N LEU A 218 -10.82 -9.94 26.39
CA LEU A 218 -10.75 -11.38 26.12
C LEU A 218 -11.22 -11.70 24.69
N LEU A 219 -12.39 -11.19 24.31
CA LEU A 219 -12.93 -11.40 22.96
C LEU A 219 -12.03 -10.79 21.89
N SER A 220 -11.49 -9.58 22.11
CA SER A 220 -10.55 -8.93 21.18
C SER A 220 -9.33 -9.81 20.91
N ILE A 221 -8.70 -10.37 21.96
CA ILE A 221 -7.55 -11.27 21.80
C ILE A 221 -7.95 -12.54 21.04
N ILE A 222 -9.09 -13.14 21.39
CA ILE A 222 -9.58 -14.37 20.77
C ILE A 222 -9.84 -14.18 19.27
N VAL A 223 -10.35 -13.03 18.84
CA VAL A 223 -10.63 -12.78 17.42
C VAL A 223 -9.45 -12.21 16.64
N MET A 224 -8.54 -11.48 17.30
CA MET A 224 -7.36 -10.88 16.67
C MET A 224 -6.37 -11.94 16.17
N ILE A 225 -6.08 -12.96 16.99
CA ILE A 225 -5.08 -13.98 16.65
C ILE A 225 -5.46 -14.75 15.37
N PRO A 226 -6.67 -15.33 15.24
CA PRO A 226 -7.09 -15.99 14.00
C PRO A 226 -7.07 -15.06 12.79
N LEU A 227 -7.51 -13.81 12.94
CA LEU A 227 -7.54 -12.83 11.84
C LEU A 227 -6.14 -12.62 11.26
N VAL A 228 -5.14 -12.36 12.12
CA VAL A 228 -3.73 -12.17 11.70
C VAL A 228 -3.16 -13.43 11.06
N LEU A 229 -3.51 -14.62 11.57
CA LEU A 229 -3.06 -15.88 10.97
C LEU A 229 -3.62 -16.09 9.57
N ILE A 230 -4.88 -15.71 9.34
CA ILE A 230 -5.53 -15.78 8.03
C ILE A 230 -4.96 -14.74 7.06
N GLU A 231 -4.71 -13.51 7.51
CA GLU A 231 -4.01 -12.49 6.73
C GLU A 231 -2.64 -13.00 6.26
N ARG A 232 -1.85 -13.57 7.19
CA ARG A 232 -0.55 -14.18 6.85
C ARG A 232 -0.68 -15.36 5.88
N ARG A 233 -1.73 -16.17 5.99
CA ARG A 233 -1.99 -17.29 5.06
C ARG A 233 -2.32 -16.78 3.66
N GLU A 234 -3.07 -15.68 3.54
CA GLU A 234 -3.37 -15.04 2.26
C GLU A 234 -2.09 -14.49 1.61
N SER A 235 -1.25 -13.77 2.36
CA SER A 235 0.05 -13.30 1.85
C SER A 235 0.94 -14.45 1.37
N GLN A 236 0.96 -15.58 2.11
CA GLN A 236 1.68 -16.77 1.68
C GLN A 236 1.11 -17.40 0.40
N LEU A 237 -0.21 -17.38 0.23
CA LEU A 237 -0.85 -17.86 -1.00
C LEU A 237 -0.41 -16.99 -2.18
N LEU A 238 -0.55 -15.66 -2.07
CA LEU A 238 -0.17 -14.71 -3.12
C LEU A 238 1.31 -14.87 -3.51
N LEU A 239 2.20 -14.97 -2.52
CA LEU A 239 3.62 -15.23 -2.76
C LEU A 239 3.86 -16.56 -3.49
N ARG A 240 3.17 -17.64 -3.12
CA ARG A 240 3.34 -18.92 -3.83
C ARG A 240 2.83 -18.86 -5.26
N VAL A 241 1.79 -18.06 -5.54
CA VAL A 241 1.32 -17.82 -6.91
C VAL A 241 2.38 -17.06 -7.70
N ASP A 242 2.99 -16.02 -7.12
CA ASP A 242 4.10 -15.28 -7.74
C ASP A 242 5.27 -16.19 -8.08
N LEU A 243 5.70 -17.01 -7.12
CA LEU A 243 6.78 -17.99 -7.33
C LEU A 243 6.41 -19.00 -8.41
N PHE A 244 5.18 -19.51 -8.42
CA PHE A 244 4.74 -20.43 -9.46
C PHE A 244 4.80 -19.78 -10.86
N ILE A 245 4.33 -18.54 -10.99
CA ILE A 245 4.40 -17.80 -12.25
C ILE A 245 5.85 -17.58 -12.68
N ASN A 246 6.70 -17.08 -11.78
CA ASN A 246 8.07 -16.69 -12.10
C ASN A 246 9.01 -17.88 -12.32
N ASP A 247 8.84 -18.96 -11.55
CA ASP A 247 9.77 -20.11 -11.56
C ASP A 247 9.31 -21.22 -12.51
N GLN A 248 8.00 -21.38 -12.74
CA GLN A 248 7.47 -22.49 -13.54
C GLN A 248 6.83 -22.06 -14.85
N LEU A 249 6.13 -20.91 -14.89
CA LEU A 249 5.39 -20.48 -16.08
C LEU A 249 6.24 -19.61 -17.02
N LEU A 250 6.74 -18.47 -16.53
CA LEU A 250 7.51 -17.50 -17.34
C LEU A 250 8.75 -18.09 -18.01
N PRO A 251 9.55 -18.98 -17.37
CA PRO A 251 10.74 -19.55 -18.02
C PRO A 251 10.41 -20.44 -19.22
N LYS A 252 9.17 -20.94 -19.33
CA LYS A 252 8.73 -21.71 -20.48
C LYS A 252 8.41 -20.83 -21.68
N PHE A 253 8.22 -19.52 -21.51
CA PHE A 253 7.86 -18.63 -22.61
C PHE A 253 9.07 -18.38 -23.50
N SER A 254 8.97 -18.84 -24.75
CA SER A 254 10.00 -18.60 -25.76
C SER A 254 10.05 -17.10 -26.08
N GLU A 255 11.27 -16.55 -26.08
CA GLU A 255 11.52 -15.18 -26.47
C GLU A 255 11.51 -15.10 -27.99
N LYS A 256 10.83 -14.09 -28.56
CA LYS A 256 10.89 -13.85 -29.99
C LYS A 256 12.34 -13.50 -30.31
N GLU A 257 13.12 -14.47 -30.79
CA GLU A 257 14.37 -14.17 -31.47
C GLU A 257 13.99 -13.19 -32.58
N THR A 258 14.36 -11.94 -32.38
CA THR A 258 14.38 -10.98 -33.47
C THR A 258 15.51 -11.50 -34.34
N ASN A 259 15.18 -12.39 -35.27
CA ASN A 259 16.09 -12.82 -36.33
C ASN A 259 16.74 -11.56 -36.86
N ASN A 260 18.02 -11.37 -36.53
CA ASN A 260 18.84 -10.38 -37.20
C ASN A 260 18.81 -10.79 -38.67
N LEU A 261 17.99 -10.10 -39.46
CA LEU A 261 17.85 -10.26 -40.92
C LEU A 261 19.11 -9.77 -41.65
N LEU A 262 20.28 -10.11 -41.14
CA LEU A 262 21.58 -9.91 -41.76
C LEU A 262 22.25 -11.29 -41.82
N ASN A 263 21.69 -12.18 -42.65
CA ASN A 263 22.41 -13.37 -43.09
C ASN A 263 23.59 -12.88 -43.93
N THR A 264 24.77 -12.85 -43.32
CA THR A 264 26.03 -12.38 -43.92
C THR A 264 26.40 -13.14 -45.21
N GLU A 265 25.87 -14.35 -45.40
CA GLU A 265 26.09 -15.17 -46.59
C GLU A 265 25.26 -14.74 -47.80
N SER A 266 24.01 -14.28 -47.62
CA SER A 266 23.21 -13.75 -48.72
C SER A 266 23.73 -12.38 -49.19
N LEU A 267 24.31 -11.61 -48.27
CA LEU A 267 24.95 -10.33 -48.60
C LEU A 267 26.25 -10.55 -49.42
N LYS A 268 27.09 -11.53 -49.04
CA LYS A 268 28.33 -11.85 -49.77
C LYS A 268 28.08 -12.34 -51.20
N SER A 269 27.14 -13.27 -51.38
CA SER A 269 26.83 -13.79 -52.72
C SER A 269 26.31 -12.71 -53.67
N THR A 270 25.47 -11.79 -53.18
CA THR A 270 24.93 -10.67 -53.97
C THR A 270 26.02 -9.65 -54.34
N ILE A 271 26.99 -9.42 -53.44
CA ILE A 271 28.12 -8.51 -53.70
C ILE A 271 29.09 -9.13 -54.71
N ASP A 272 29.40 -10.43 -54.60
CA ASP A 272 30.31 -11.11 -55.53
C ASP A 272 29.74 -11.24 -56.94
N GLU A 273 28.41 -11.41 -57.08
CA GLU A 273 27.71 -11.44 -58.36
C GLU A 273 27.63 -10.04 -59.02
N ALA A 274 27.47 -8.98 -58.22
CA ALA A 274 27.45 -7.59 -58.71
C ALA A 274 28.83 -7.11 -59.18
N ILE A 275 29.91 -7.55 -58.53
CA ILE A 275 31.30 -7.19 -58.90
C ILE A 275 31.71 -7.83 -60.23
N LYS A 276 31.27 -9.07 -60.51
CA LYS A 276 31.58 -9.77 -61.78
C LYS A 276 30.84 -9.21 -62.99
N THR A 277 29.66 -8.61 -62.79
CA THR A 277 28.75 -8.24 -63.89
C THR A 277 28.94 -6.79 -64.36
N SER A 278 29.61 -5.94 -63.57
CA SER A 278 29.52 -4.48 -63.73
C SER A 278 30.81 -3.74 -64.12
N LEU A 279 31.93 -4.43 -64.35
CA LEU A 279 33.22 -3.80 -64.66
C LEU A 279 33.77 -4.20 -66.04
N PRO A 280 33.77 -3.31 -67.04
CA PRO A 280 34.57 -3.48 -68.25
C PRO A 280 36.06 -3.23 -67.96
N SER A 281 36.93 -3.83 -68.78
CA SER A 281 38.39 -3.85 -68.60
C SER A 281 39.08 -2.49 -68.76
N LYS A 282 40.20 -2.35 -68.03
CA LYS A 282 40.95 -1.13 -67.69
C LYS A 282 41.47 -0.27 -68.87
N ASP A 283 41.44 -0.75 -70.10
CA ASP A 283 42.19 -0.14 -71.22
C ASP A 283 41.37 0.83 -72.11
N GLU A 284 40.05 0.97 -71.92
CA GLU A 284 39.21 1.81 -72.81
C GLU A 284 38.85 3.21 -72.29
N LEU A 285 39.17 3.58 -71.04
CA LEU A 285 38.61 4.80 -70.41
C LEU A 285 39.55 6.02 -70.32
N ILE A 286 40.79 5.94 -70.80
CA ILE A 286 41.82 6.96 -70.44
C ILE A 286 41.82 8.21 -71.36
N LYS A 287 41.11 8.25 -72.48
CA LYS A 287 41.28 9.36 -73.46
C LYS A 287 40.35 10.59 -73.41
N PRO A 288 39.12 10.59 -72.85
CA PRO A 288 38.25 11.78 -72.95
C PRO A 288 38.09 12.65 -71.67
N ILE A 289 38.72 12.33 -70.54
CA ILE A 289 38.36 12.93 -69.22
C ILE A 289 39.33 14.05 -68.76
N GLU A 290 40.34 14.43 -69.55
CA GLU A 290 41.33 15.45 -69.13
C GLU A 290 40.88 16.91 -69.28
N GLU A 291 39.74 17.23 -69.92
CA GLU A 291 39.44 18.64 -70.30
C GLU A 291 38.27 19.32 -69.58
N ALA A 292 37.55 18.73 -68.61
CA ALA A 292 36.26 19.31 -68.17
C ALA A 292 35.85 19.24 -66.68
N MET A 293 36.74 19.14 -65.69
CA MET A 293 36.31 19.24 -64.28
C MET A 293 37.18 20.14 -63.39
N PRO A 294 36.58 21.01 -62.54
CA PRO A 294 37.30 21.87 -61.59
C PRO A 294 37.98 21.06 -60.48
N SER A 295 39.03 21.62 -59.87
CA SER A 295 39.95 20.87 -59.01
C SER A 295 39.32 20.47 -57.65
N PRO A 296 39.79 19.36 -57.02
CA PRO A 296 39.21 18.80 -55.80
C PRO A 296 39.24 19.70 -54.55
N GLU A 297 39.98 20.80 -54.56
CA GLU A 297 40.23 21.64 -53.39
C GLU A 297 39.06 22.59 -53.07
N ASP A 298 38.22 22.93 -54.06
CA ASP A 298 37.08 23.86 -53.90
C ASP A 298 35.83 23.21 -53.28
N LEU A 299 35.78 21.87 -53.19
CA LEU A 299 34.64 21.11 -52.65
C LEU A 299 34.84 20.66 -51.18
N ILE A 300 36.06 20.72 -50.65
CA ILE A 300 36.40 20.17 -49.32
C ILE A 300 36.07 21.18 -48.20
N LYS A 301 36.35 22.46 -48.42
CA LYS A 301 36.20 23.51 -47.38
C LYS A 301 34.75 23.69 -46.87
N PRO A 302 33.70 23.72 -47.73
CA PRO A 302 32.33 23.92 -47.24
C PRO A 302 31.78 22.72 -46.44
N ALA A 303 32.17 21.50 -46.82
CA ALA A 303 31.74 20.27 -46.14
C ALA A 303 32.37 20.15 -44.74
N GLU A 304 33.63 20.57 -44.60
CA GLU A 304 34.35 20.56 -43.32
C GLU A 304 33.80 21.62 -42.35
N ILE A 305 33.45 22.80 -42.85
CA ILE A 305 32.81 23.88 -42.06
C ILE A 305 31.43 23.42 -41.55
N TYR A 306 30.59 22.87 -42.44
CA TYR A 306 29.25 22.41 -42.07
C TYR A 306 29.30 21.24 -41.06
N ALA A 307 30.18 20.26 -41.25
CA ALA A 307 30.34 19.15 -40.31
C ALA A 307 30.83 19.63 -38.93
N LYS A 308 31.73 20.62 -38.90
CA LYS A 308 32.24 21.20 -37.65
C LYS A 308 31.18 22.01 -36.91
N GLU A 309 30.37 22.78 -37.64
CA GLU A 309 29.27 23.58 -37.08
C GLU A 309 28.13 22.71 -36.54
N VAL A 310 27.76 21.63 -37.27
CA VAL A 310 26.77 20.64 -36.81
C VAL A 310 27.27 19.89 -35.58
N ALA A 311 28.53 19.44 -35.56
CA ALA A 311 29.10 18.76 -34.41
C ALA A 311 29.20 19.67 -33.17
N GLN A 312 29.54 20.95 -33.35
CA GLN A 312 29.57 21.92 -32.26
C GLN A 312 28.18 22.22 -31.69
N ASN A 313 27.17 22.38 -32.55
CA ASN A 313 25.79 22.62 -32.11
C ASN A 313 25.18 21.40 -31.41
N LEU A 314 25.46 20.17 -31.89
CA LEU A 314 25.04 18.93 -31.23
C LEU A 314 25.69 18.75 -29.86
N LEU A 315 27.01 18.96 -29.76
CA LEU A 315 27.71 18.89 -28.48
C LEU A 315 27.17 19.93 -27.50
N LYS A 316 26.90 21.15 -27.97
CA LYS A 316 26.34 22.22 -27.12
C LYS A 316 24.96 21.85 -26.58
N GLY A 317 24.06 21.35 -27.42
CA GLY A 317 22.73 20.89 -27.01
C GLY A 317 22.79 19.69 -26.05
N TYR A 318 23.70 18.74 -26.29
CA TYR A 318 23.92 17.60 -25.40
C TYR A 318 24.47 18.03 -24.03
N PHE A 319 25.42 18.97 -23.99
CA PHE A 319 25.94 19.51 -22.73
C PHE A 319 24.91 20.33 -21.95
N GLU A 320 24.05 21.09 -22.63
CA GLU A 320 22.93 21.80 -21.97
C GLU A 320 21.92 20.82 -21.36
N GLN A 321 21.51 19.79 -22.09
CA GLN A 321 20.58 18.78 -21.56
C GLN A 321 21.23 17.95 -20.45
N PHE A 322 22.49 17.55 -20.59
CA PHE A 322 23.23 16.81 -19.57
C PHE A 322 23.41 17.61 -18.28
N ASN A 323 23.76 18.91 -18.39
CA ASN A 323 23.86 19.79 -17.23
C ASN A 323 22.49 20.00 -16.56
N THR A 324 21.40 20.04 -17.34
CA THR A 324 20.04 20.15 -16.79
C THR A 324 19.67 18.90 -15.98
N ILE A 325 19.98 17.70 -16.49
CA ILE A 325 19.77 16.43 -15.77
C ILE A 325 20.62 16.39 -14.49
N GLN A 326 21.89 16.78 -14.56
CA GLN A 326 22.76 16.80 -13.38
C GLN A 326 22.29 17.79 -12.32
N GLN A 327 21.79 18.95 -12.74
CA GLN A 327 21.24 19.97 -11.86
C GLN A 327 19.94 19.49 -11.20
N GLN A 328 19.07 18.79 -11.95
CA GLN A 328 17.86 18.17 -11.42
C GLN A 328 18.16 17.03 -10.44
N GLU A 329 19.15 16.18 -10.74
CA GLU A 329 19.59 15.11 -9.83
C GLU A 329 20.13 15.69 -8.51
N SER A 330 20.91 16.77 -8.59
CA SER A 330 21.44 17.47 -7.42
C SER A 330 20.32 18.05 -6.54
N VAL A 331 19.30 18.66 -7.15
CA VAL A 331 18.12 19.19 -6.46
C VAL A 331 17.29 18.06 -5.84
N LEU A 332 17.13 16.93 -6.53
CA LEU A 332 16.42 15.77 -6.00
C LEU A 332 17.13 15.16 -4.79
N ILE A 333 18.45 15.00 -4.84
CA ILE A 333 19.26 14.49 -3.73
C ILE A 333 19.14 15.41 -2.51
N GLU A 334 19.22 16.72 -2.71
CA GLU A 334 19.09 17.69 -1.60
C GLU A 334 17.66 17.70 -1.04
N SER A 335 16.64 17.59 -1.90
CA SER A 335 15.24 17.49 -1.47
C SER A 335 14.98 16.22 -0.65
N ILE A 336 15.52 15.08 -1.07
CA ILE A 336 15.43 13.81 -0.33
C ILE A 336 16.16 13.92 1.02
N ARG A 337 17.28 14.65 1.06
CA ARG A 337 18.05 14.89 2.28
C ARG A 337 17.26 15.75 3.27
N GLU A 338 16.66 16.84 2.82
CA GLU A 338 15.81 17.71 3.63
C GLU A 338 14.58 16.94 4.17
N ILE A 339 13.94 16.12 3.32
CA ILE A 339 12.80 15.29 3.72
C ILE A 339 13.20 14.30 4.81
N ASN A 340 14.32 13.58 4.63
CA ASN A 340 14.79 12.62 5.62
C ASN A 340 15.15 13.31 6.96
N GLN A 341 15.73 14.52 6.92
CA GLN A 341 15.98 15.30 8.13
C GLN A 341 14.68 15.77 8.80
N GLY A 342 13.66 16.17 8.03
CA GLY A 342 12.34 16.53 8.55
C GLY A 342 11.68 15.36 9.27
N ILE A 343 11.65 14.18 8.64
CA ILE A 343 11.08 12.95 9.23
C ILE A 343 11.80 12.57 10.53
N LEU A 344 13.14 12.64 10.55
CA LEU A 344 13.92 12.33 11.75
C LEU A 344 13.61 13.32 12.88
N THR A 345 13.51 14.62 12.56
CA THR A 345 13.20 15.68 13.52
C THR A 345 11.79 15.52 14.10
N ASP A 346 10.80 15.22 13.26
CA ASP A 346 9.42 15.05 13.70
C ASP A 346 9.23 13.78 14.52
N ARG A 347 9.94 12.70 14.15
CA ARG A 347 9.99 11.47 14.95
C ARG A 347 10.61 11.73 16.33
N GLU A 348 11.67 12.53 16.41
CA GLU A 348 12.31 12.88 17.68
C GLU A 348 11.39 13.71 18.58
N LYS A 349 10.70 14.71 18.01
CA LYS A 349 9.68 15.50 18.74
C LYS A 349 8.53 14.64 19.25
N PHE A 350 8.06 13.68 18.43
CA PHE A 350 7.02 12.74 18.84
C PHE A 350 7.47 11.87 20.02
N ILE A 351 8.69 11.32 19.96
CA ILE A 351 9.25 10.52 21.05
C ILE A 351 9.41 11.36 22.33
N GLN A 352 9.90 12.61 22.22
CA GLN A 352 10.01 13.50 23.38
C GLN A 352 8.64 13.79 24.01
N SER A 353 7.62 14.08 23.19
CA SER A 353 6.25 14.30 23.67
C SER A 353 5.69 13.06 24.38
N TYR A 354 5.96 11.86 23.87
CA TYR A 354 5.56 10.61 24.49
C TYR A 354 6.27 10.37 25.84
N VAL A 355 7.58 10.65 25.92
CA VAL A 355 8.36 10.52 27.16
C VAL A 355 7.89 11.51 28.24
N GLU A 356 7.58 12.76 27.86
CA GLU A 356 7.00 13.75 28.79
C GLU A 356 5.64 13.30 29.30
N GLN A 357 4.78 12.77 28.42
CA GLN A 357 3.49 12.21 28.79
C GLN A 357 3.65 11.06 29.80
N GLN A 358 4.62 10.17 29.59
CA GLN A 358 4.87 9.04 30.48
C GLN A 358 5.42 9.48 31.85
N LYS A 359 6.33 10.46 31.89
CA LYS A 359 6.79 11.08 33.15
C LYS A 359 5.63 11.72 33.91
N PHE A 360 4.74 12.40 33.19
CA PHE A 360 3.56 13.00 33.77
C PHE A 360 2.62 11.95 34.41
N TYR A 361 2.35 10.84 33.72
CA TYR A 361 1.57 9.73 34.29
C TYR A 361 2.19 9.14 35.55
N ASN A 362 3.51 8.93 35.55
CA ASN A 362 4.21 8.41 36.72
C ASN A 362 4.14 9.39 37.91
N SER A 363 4.22 10.70 37.68
CA SER A 363 4.02 11.72 38.72
C SER A 363 2.60 11.64 39.29
N LEU A 364 1.59 11.55 38.43
CA LEU A 364 0.18 11.45 38.83
C LEU A 364 -0.10 10.23 39.71
N VAL A 365 0.53 9.09 39.37
CA VAL A 365 0.43 7.87 40.17
C VAL A 365 1.08 8.03 41.54
N ASN A 366 2.21 8.74 41.63
CA ASN A 366 2.87 9.02 42.90
C ASN A 366 2.05 10.00 43.75
N ASP A 367 1.56 11.09 43.16
CA ASP A 367 0.72 12.09 43.86
C ASP A 367 -0.56 11.45 44.43
N MET A 368 -1.21 10.56 43.66
CA MET A 368 -2.36 9.79 44.16
C MET A 368 -1.99 8.86 45.32
N ARG A 369 -0.78 8.29 45.30
CA ARG A 369 -0.28 7.42 46.37
C ARG A 369 -0.04 8.20 47.65
N ASP A 370 0.51 9.40 47.53
CA ASP A 370 0.78 10.29 48.67
C ASP A 370 -0.53 10.83 49.27
N ILE A 371 -1.52 11.17 48.44
CA ILE A 371 -2.86 11.52 48.90
C ILE A 371 -3.51 10.33 49.63
N LEU A 372 -3.42 9.11 49.08
CA LEU A 372 -3.94 7.91 49.74
C LEU A 372 -3.22 7.62 51.07
N ALA A 373 -1.92 7.89 51.16
CA ALA A 373 -1.16 7.76 52.41
C ALA A 373 -1.60 8.79 53.46
N LEU A 374 -1.80 10.05 53.05
CA LEU A 374 -2.33 11.13 53.89
C LEU A 374 -3.74 10.81 54.41
N VAL A 375 -4.63 10.34 53.53
CA VAL A 375 -6.01 9.95 53.91
C VAL A 375 -6.00 8.77 54.90
N ASN A 376 -5.15 7.77 54.68
CA ASN A 376 -5.04 6.62 55.59
C ASN A 376 -4.40 6.99 56.94
N GLN A 377 -3.40 7.88 56.94
CA GLN A 377 -2.75 8.37 58.16
C GLN A 377 -3.70 9.25 58.99
N GLN A 378 -4.55 10.05 58.34
CA GLN A 378 -5.52 10.91 59.00
C GLN A 378 -6.73 10.13 59.54
N SER A 379 -7.12 9.01 58.92
CA SER A 379 -8.19 8.13 59.42
C SER A 379 -7.88 7.47 60.78
N GLN A 380 -6.63 7.54 61.26
CA GLN A 380 -6.23 7.06 62.60
C GLN A 380 -6.29 8.15 63.68
N VAL A 381 -6.49 9.44 63.34
CA VAL A 381 -6.50 10.54 64.33
C VAL A 381 -7.91 11.15 64.45
N SER A 382 -8.48 11.00 65.64
CA SER A 382 -9.86 11.27 66.06
C SER A 382 -10.56 12.57 65.60
N ASN A 383 -11.81 12.38 65.17
CA ASN A 383 -13.09 13.11 65.34
C ASN A 383 -13.23 14.64 65.58
N ASP A 384 -12.25 15.41 66.08
CA ASP A 384 -12.53 16.80 66.48
C ASP A 384 -12.05 17.89 65.50
N ASN A 385 -11.34 17.53 64.43
CA ASN A 385 -10.78 18.49 63.45
C ASN A 385 -11.55 18.59 62.12
N PHE A 386 -12.74 17.97 62.01
CA PHE A 386 -13.46 17.81 60.74
C PHE A 386 -13.92 19.14 60.10
N LEU A 387 -14.30 20.14 60.91
CA LEU A 387 -14.78 21.43 60.39
C LEU A 387 -13.65 22.30 59.80
N THR A 388 -12.46 22.29 60.43
CA THR A 388 -11.28 23.00 59.92
C THR A 388 -10.67 22.28 58.72
N ALA A 389 -10.76 20.94 58.70
CA ALA A 389 -10.32 20.11 57.57
C ALA A 389 -11.25 20.24 56.34
N SER A 390 -12.56 20.42 56.54
CA SER A 390 -13.51 20.63 55.43
C SER A 390 -13.23 21.92 54.65
N GLU A 391 -12.68 22.95 55.31
CA GLU A 391 -12.23 24.18 54.65
C GLU A 391 -10.92 23.98 53.86
N GLY A 392 -9.98 23.19 54.39
CA GLY A 392 -8.75 22.80 53.70
C GLY A 392 -9.01 21.97 52.44
N VAL A 393 -9.87 20.96 52.56
CA VAL A 393 -10.30 20.09 51.45
C VAL A 393 -11.06 20.88 50.39
N LYS A 394 -11.89 21.86 50.78
CA LYS A 394 -12.59 22.75 49.83
C LYS A 394 -11.60 23.65 49.07
N ASN A 395 -10.57 24.16 49.73
CA ASN A 395 -9.52 24.95 49.09
C ASN A 395 -8.66 24.10 48.14
N GLU A 396 -8.34 22.85 48.50
CA GLU A 396 -7.63 21.92 47.62
C GLU A 396 -8.49 21.45 46.44
N LEU A 397 -9.78 21.15 46.64
CA LEU A 397 -10.72 20.85 45.55
C LEU A 397 -10.91 22.03 44.59
N SER A 398 -10.92 23.25 45.11
CA SER A 398 -10.94 24.47 44.28
C SER A 398 -9.65 24.61 43.47
N GLN A 399 -8.48 24.34 44.06
CA GLN A 399 -7.22 24.30 43.33
C GLN A 399 -7.20 23.19 42.27
N VAL A 400 -7.71 21.99 42.59
CA VAL A 400 -7.83 20.87 41.66
C VAL A 400 -8.79 21.21 40.51
N ALA A 401 -9.89 21.92 40.78
CA ALA A 401 -10.82 22.40 39.76
C ALA A 401 -10.15 23.42 38.82
N ILE A 402 -9.40 24.38 39.37
CA ILE A 402 -8.60 25.34 38.58
C ILE A 402 -7.52 24.62 37.75
N LEU A 403 -6.92 23.56 38.31
CA LEU A 403 -5.92 22.74 37.63
C LEU A 403 -6.55 21.90 36.49
N LEU A 404 -7.79 21.42 36.68
CA LEU A 404 -8.60 20.74 35.67
C LEU A 404 -9.11 21.69 34.57
N GLU A 405 -9.42 22.93 34.90
CA GLU A 405 -9.83 23.94 33.91
C GLU A 405 -8.63 24.35 33.03
N ASN A 406 -7.44 24.48 33.62
CA ASN A 406 -6.19 24.62 32.87
C ASN A 406 -5.85 23.36 32.03
N ARG A 407 -6.26 22.15 32.47
CA ARG A 407 -6.18 20.90 31.69
C ARG A 407 -7.12 20.91 30.49
N LEU A 408 -8.34 21.41 30.63
CA LEU A 408 -9.31 21.48 29.55
C LEU A 408 -8.82 22.42 28.44
N ASN A 409 -8.29 23.58 28.82
CA ASN A 409 -7.65 24.53 27.90
C ASN A 409 -6.39 23.97 27.20
N SER A 410 -5.60 23.11 27.86
CA SER A 410 -4.41 22.50 27.24
C SER A 410 -4.75 21.27 26.38
N LEU A 411 -5.83 20.55 26.71
CA LEU A 411 -6.39 19.50 25.86
C LEU A 411 -7.02 20.08 24.59
N GLU A 412 -7.71 21.21 24.69
CA GLU A 412 -8.25 21.96 23.55
C GLU A 412 -7.13 22.43 22.62
N LYS A 413 -6.04 22.98 23.16
CA LYS A 413 -4.83 23.31 22.38
C LYS A 413 -4.13 22.09 21.77
N SER A 414 -4.20 20.93 22.40
CA SER A 414 -3.65 19.68 21.85
C SER A 414 -4.55 19.09 20.76
N ALA A 415 -5.87 19.27 20.87
CA ALA A 415 -6.84 18.94 19.83
C ALA A 415 -6.73 19.90 18.62
N GLU A 416 -6.46 21.19 18.82
CA GLU A 416 -6.06 22.12 17.76
C GLU A 416 -4.76 21.68 17.06
N LYS A 417 -3.80 21.10 17.78
CA LYS A 417 -2.58 20.51 17.18
C LYS A 417 -2.85 19.22 16.41
N PHE A 418 -3.87 18.44 16.80
CA PHE A 418 -4.38 17.35 15.96
C PHE A 418 -5.09 17.87 14.69
N ALA A 419 -5.72 19.05 14.74
CA ALA A 419 -6.25 19.72 13.55
C ALA A 419 -5.13 20.27 12.62
N GLN A 420 -3.91 20.46 13.13
CA GLN A 420 -2.70 20.74 12.32
C GLN A 420 -2.18 19.52 11.53
N LEU A 421 -2.93 18.40 11.47
CA LEU A 421 -2.71 17.31 10.50
C LEU A 421 -2.63 17.80 9.03
N SER A 422 -3.05 19.04 8.76
CA SER A 422 -2.75 19.77 7.51
C SER A 422 -1.25 19.82 7.18
N GLN A 423 -0.33 19.87 8.16
CA GLN A 423 1.12 19.85 7.89
C GLN A 423 1.62 18.48 7.42
N PHE A 424 0.95 17.40 7.86
CA PHE A 424 1.18 16.05 7.33
C PHE A 424 0.64 15.93 5.90
N GLN A 425 -0.47 16.60 5.60
CA GLN A 425 -1.00 16.72 4.25
C GLN A 425 -0.08 17.56 3.34
N ASP A 426 0.51 18.65 3.83
CA ASP A 426 1.49 19.47 3.08
C ASP A 426 2.80 18.71 2.80
N SER A 427 3.18 17.77 3.67
CA SER A 427 4.33 16.89 3.44
C SER A 427 3.99 15.77 2.46
N LEU A 428 2.77 15.26 2.47
CA LEU A 428 2.22 14.36 1.43
C LEU A 428 2.10 15.05 0.07
N ASP A 429 1.62 16.29 0.01
CA ASP A 429 1.50 17.07 -1.22
C ASP A 429 2.89 17.39 -1.80
N ARG A 430 3.88 17.66 -0.94
CA ARG A 430 5.30 17.76 -1.35
C ARG A 430 5.85 16.44 -1.89
N LEU A 431 5.47 15.29 -1.33
CA LEU A 431 5.82 13.97 -1.86
C LEU A 431 5.18 13.71 -3.23
N ILE A 432 3.93 14.15 -3.43
CA ILE A 432 3.24 14.04 -4.72
C ILE A 432 3.89 14.94 -5.77
N VAL A 433 4.28 16.17 -5.40
CA VAL A 433 4.97 17.10 -6.30
C VAL A 433 6.39 16.62 -6.66
N SER A 434 7.15 16.05 -5.72
CA SER A 434 8.47 15.49 -6.01
C SER A 434 8.39 14.22 -6.87
N LEU A 435 7.39 13.37 -6.67
CA LEU A 435 7.07 12.24 -7.55
C LEU A 435 6.64 12.70 -8.95
N LYS A 436 5.94 13.84 -9.06
CA LYS A 436 5.56 14.44 -10.35
C LYS A 436 6.79 14.95 -11.12
N GLY A 437 7.79 15.50 -10.43
CA GLY A 437 9.08 15.87 -11.02
C GLY A 437 9.88 14.67 -11.56
N ALA A 438 9.76 13.48 -10.94
CA ALA A 438 10.33 12.25 -11.49
C ALA A 438 9.64 11.82 -12.81
N GLY A 439 8.36 12.14 -12.99
CA GLY A 439 7.66 11.97 -14.28
C GLY A 439 8.14 12.91 -15.39
N GLU A 440 8.64 14.10 -15.05
CA GLU A 440 9.29 15.00 -16.03
C GLU A 440 10.65 14.48 -16.49
N MET A 441 11.35 13.70 -15.65
CA MET A 441 12.57 12.97 -16.01
C MET A 441 12.28 11.86 -17.05
N GLU A 442 11.13 11.20 -16.92
CA GLU A 442 10.66 10.21 -17.90
C GLU A 442 10.34 10.89 -19.24
N GLN A 443 9.68 12.05 -19.21
CA GLN A 443 9.36 12.83 -20.41
C GLN A 443 10.62 13.36 -21.12
N THR A 444 11.64 13.81 -20.37
CA THR A 444 12.92 14.23 -20.94
C THR A 444 13.70 13.05 -21.54
N LEU A 445 13.67 11.87 -20.90
CA LEU A 445 14.23 10.64 -21.47
C LEU A 445 13.49 10.18 -22.74
N ILE A 446 12.17 10.35 -22.79
CA ILE A 446 11.35 10.08 -23.98
C ILE A 446 11.69 11.07 -25.10
N ASN A 447 11.80 12.37 -24.80
CA ASN A 447 12.17 13.39 -25.78
C ASN A 447 13.60 13.18 -26.33
N ILE A 448 14.56 12.83 -25.47
CA ILE A 448 15.93 12.46 -25.89
C ILE A 448 15.89 11.24 -26.82
N LYS A 449 15.08 10.24 -26.48
CA LYS A 449 14.90 9.04 -27.32
C LYS A 449 14.23 9.36 -28.67
N GLU A 450 13.29 10.29 -28.70
CA GLU A 450 12.65 10.76 -29.94
C GLU A 450 13.60 11.60 -30.80
N GLU A 451 14.40 12.49 -30.21
CA GLU A 451 15.45 13.23 -30.94
C GLU A 451 16.53 12.31 -31.52
N ILE A 452 16.93 11.27 -30.78
CA ILE A 452 17.84 10.22 -31.27
C ILE A 452 17.20 9.42 -32.42
N ALA A 453 15.89 9.17 -32.36
CA ALA A 453 15.16 8.49 -33.43
C ALA A 453 15.03 9.35 -34.70
N LEU A 454 14.93 10.68 -34.57
CA LEU A 454 14.92 11.63 -35.68
C LEU A 454 16.29 11.77 -36.37
N LEU A 455 17.40 11.44 -35.68
CA LEU A 455 18.75 11.41 -36.25
C LEU A 455 19.04 10.15 -37.09
N ALA A 456 18.31 9.06 -36.89
CA ALA A 456 18.48 7.81 -37.63
C ALA A 456 18.32 7.93 -39.16
N PRO A 457 17.32 8.64 -39.72
CA PRO A 457 17.22 8.86 -41.17
C PRO A 457 18.31 9.79 -41.72
N VAL A 458 18.74 10.81 -40.97
CA VAL A 458 19.78 11.75 -41.39
C VAL A 458 21.15 11.08 -41.49
N MET A 459 21.48 10.21 -40.52
CA MET A 459 22.68 9.36 -40.55
C MET A 459 22.65 8.35 -41.70
N LYS A 460 21.46 7.88 -42.09
CA LYS A 460 21.24 6.97 -43.22
C LYS A 460 21.30 7.67 -44.58
N ASP A 461 21.02 8.97 -44.65
CA ASP A 461 21.15 9.77 -45.88
C ASP A 461 22.55 10.38 -46.05
N LEU A 462 23.29 10.62 -44.96
CA LEU A 462 24.70 11.02 -44.98
C LEU A 462 25.65 9.89 -45.43
N SER A 463 25.21 8.63 -45.32
CA SER A 463 25.99 7.44 -45.72
C SER A 463 25.77 7.00 -47.17
N LYS A 464 24.93 7.72 -47.95
CA LYS A 464 24.72 7.44 -49.38
C LYS A 464 25.67 8.28 -50.25
N PRO A 465 26.34 7.71 -51.26
CA PRO A 465 27.12 8.49 -52.23
C PRO A 465 26.16 9.38 -53.05
N ARG A 466 26.40 10.70 -53.06
CA ARG A 466 25.53 11.66 -53.78
C ARG A 466 25.98 11.80 -55.24
N VAL A 467 25.04 11.63 -56.17
CA VAL A 467 25.20 12.00 -57.58
C VAL A 467 24.80 13.47 -57.72
N ILE A 468 25.77 14.33 -58.04
CA ILE A 468 25.52 15.74 -58.35
C ILE A 468 25.00 15.81 -59.79
N ARG A 469 23.72 16.11 -59.99
CA ARG A 469 23.19 16.50 -61.31
C ARG A 469 23.30 18.02 -61.45
N LEU A 470 24.21 18.47 -62.30
CA LEU A 470 24.21 19.85 -62.79
C LEU A 470 22.99 20.03 -63.69
N VAL A 471 22.07 20.90 -63.29
CA VAL A 471 20.94 21.33 -64.11
C VAL A 471 21.35 22.64 -64.76
N GLU A 472 21.54 22.62 -66.08
CA GLU A 472 21.78 23.82 -66.87
C GLU A 472 20.47 24.64 -66.90
N GLN A 473 20.46 25.81 -66.24
CA GLN A 473 19.43 26.81 -66.48
C GLN A 473 19.76 27.50 -67.81
N ILE A 474 19.02 27.16 -68.86
CA ILE A 474 19.01 27.93 -70.09
C ILE A 474 18.15 29.17 -69.82
N GLU A 475 18.78 30.32 -69.60
CA GLU A 475 18.13 31.63 -69.67
C GLU A 475 17.68 31.88 -71.12
N SER A 476 16.44 32.32 -71.28
CA SER A 476 15.89 32.87 -72.54
C SER A 476 15.57 34.34 -72.37
#